data_AF-A0A418R4S9-F1
#
_entry.id   AF-A0A418R4S9-F1
#
_cell.length_a   1.000
_cell.length_b   1.000
_cell.length_c   1.000
_cell.angle_alpha   90.00
_cell.angle_beta   90.00
_cell.angle_gamma   90.00
#
_symmetry.space_group_name_H-M   'P 1'
#
loop_
_entity.id
_entity.type
_entity.pdbx_description
1 polymer ?
#
loop_
_entity_poly.entity_id
_entity_poly.type
_entity_poly.pdbx_seq_one_letter_code
_entity_poly.pdbx_strand_id
1 'polypeptide(L)'
;MSRSALTSGLEWNVKVTAQDNAAILNKFRGTFETYWNSPEFEEYSSLPEQRLKLARALRQENSGAAEPDSLPNFRIRPFPYQQEILDRLAVERSLRGHFRNLVVAATGTGKTVVSAFDYARFAKQFTTLPRLLFVAHREEILRQARATFRHILGEANFGELWVGAEQPVQFEHLFVSVQTFASRLDFFQQTIPRDYYQYLVIDEVHHLAAASYRPILAWFEPTILLGLTATPERADGESILPDFDNTIAAEIRLPEAIARGLLVPFQYFCITDPVDYRNVRWTNGRYAAEDLTNVYTGNDVRVSAILSSHAKLTV
;
A
#
# COMPACT_ATOMS: atom_id res chain seq x y z
N MET A 1 -25.74 8.57 14.13
CA MET A 1 -24.55 9.44 14.01
C MET A 1 -23.66 8.86 12.93
N SER A 2 -23.56 9.51 11.77
CA SER A 2 -22.69 9.02 10.70
C SER A 2 -21.23 9.43 10.97
N ARG A 3 -20.28 8.62 10.49
CA ARG A 3 -18.86 8.96 10.55
C ARG A 3 -18.56 10.29 9.86
N SER A 4 -19.27 10.59 8.76
CA SER A 4 -19.15 11.86 8.05
C SER A 4 -19.51 13.03 8.94
N ALA A 5 -20.63 12.96 9.67
CA ALA A 5 -21.07 14.02 10.58
C ALA A 5 -20.05 14.30 11.69
N LEU A 6 -19.47 13.24 12.25
CA LEU A 6 -18.53 13.36 13.36
C LEU A 6 -17.10 13.75 12.98
N THR A 7 -16.69 13.57 11.71
CA THR A 7 -15.26 13.70 11.36
C THR A 7 -14.94 14.60 10.17
N SER A 8 -15.82 14.69 9.16
CA SER A 8 -15.45 15.28 7.87
C SER A 8 -16.51 16.18 7.26
N GLY A 9 -17.72 16.20 7.82
CA GLY A 9 -18.80 17.07 7.40
C GLY A 9 -18.53 18.51 7.86
N LEU A 10 -18.82 19.47 6.98
CA LEU A 10 -18.80 20.88 7.36
C LEU A 10 -20.09 21.17 8.14
N GLU A 11 -20.05 20.93 9.44
CA GLU A 11 -21.21 21.00 10.33
C GLU A 11 -21.18 22.22 11.25
N TRP A 12 -22.35 22.83 11.43
CA TRP A 12 -22.56 23.89 12.40
C TRP A 12 -23.11 23.30 13.69
N ASN A 13 -22.21 23.02 14.63
CA ASN A 13 -22.58 22.50 15.94
C ASN A 13 -22.60 23.63 16.98
N VAL A 14 -23.74 23.83 17.63
CA VAL A 14 -23.89 24.81 18.72
C VAL A 14 -24.01 24.07 20.05
N LYS A 15 -23.08 24.33 20.97
CA LYS A 15 -23.12 23.78 22.32
C LYS A 15 -23.96 24.68 23.21
N VAL A 16 -25.04 24.12 23.79
CA VAL A 16 -25.89 24.81 24.77
C VAL A 16 -25.72 24.12 26.12
N THR A 17 -25.58 24.90 27.20
CA THR A 17 -25.55 24.36 28.56
C THR A 17 -26.84 24.67 29.32
N ALA A 18 -27.14 23.86 30.33
CA ALA A 18 -28.33 24.07 31.16
C ALA A 18 -28.27 25.37 31.98
N GLN A 19 -27.06 25.85 32.26
CA GLN A 19 -26.83 27.10 32.98
C GLN A 19 -27.17 28.32 32.11
N ASP A 20 -26.92 28.23 30.80
CA ASP A 20 -27.13 29.35 29.87
C ASP A 20 -28.60 29.46 29.41
N ASN A 21 -29.27 28.34 29.14
CA ASN A 21 -30.67 28.36 28.72
C ASN A 21 -31.42 27.03 28.97
N ALA A 22 -31.89 26.86 30.22
CA ALA A 22 -32.65 25.67 30.63
C ALA A 22 -33.96 25.46 29.84
N ALA A 23 -34.61 26.54 29.38
CA ALA A 23 -35.87 26.47 28.65
C ALA A 23 -35.71 25.76 27.29
N ILE A 24 -34.61 26.03 26.58
CA ILE A 24 -34.29 25.36 25.31
C ILE A 24 -34.07 23.85 25.53
N LEU A 25 -33.32 23.47 26.56
CA LEU A 25 -33.09 22.05 26.88
C LEU A 25 -34.37 21.31 27.27
N ASN A 26 -35.27 21.96 28.02
CA ASN A 26 -36.57 21.38 28.35
C ASN A 26 -37.43 21.17 27.10
N LYS A 27 -37.37 22.09 26.12
CA LYS A 27 -38.05 21.93 24.84
C LYS A 27 -37.46 20.75 24.04
N PHE A 28 -36.13 20.64 23.95
CA PHE A 28 -35.48 19.50 23.30
C PHE A 28 -35.87 18.17 23.94
N ARG A 29 -35.89 18.11 25.28
CA ARG A 29 -36.33 16.92 26.01
C ARG A 29 -37.78 16.58 25.68
N GLY A 30 -38.70 17.54 25.74
CA GLY A 30 -40.11 17.31 25.40
C GLY A 30 -40.31 16.82 23.96
N THR A 31 -39.60 17.42 22.99
CA THR A 31 -39.64 16.97 21.59
C THR A 31 -39.03 15.58 21.42
N PHE A 32 -37.91 15.29 22.08
CA PHE A 32 -37.30 13.96 22.07
C PHE A 32 -38.26 12.90 22.62
N GLU A 33 -38.85 13.13 23.79
CA GLU A 33 -39.82 12.21 24.40
C GLU A 33 -41.05 11.99 23.50
N THR A 34 -41.49 13.01 22.77
CA THR A 34 -42.61 12.88 21.82
C THR A 34 -42.24 11.95 20.66
N TYR A 35 -41.05 12.08 20.08
CA TYR A 35 -40.58 11.17 19.03
C TYR A 35 -40.27 9.78 19.56
N TRP A 36 -39.64 9.68 20.72
CA TRP A 36 -39.26 8.42 21.34
C TRP A 36 -40.47 7.53 21.63
N ASN A 37 -41.59 8.14 22.05
CA ASN A 37 -42.85 7.46 22.32
C ASN A 37 -43.82 7.45 21.12
N SER A 38 -43.38 7.89 19.94
CA SER A 38 -44.24 7.88 18.75
C SER A 38 -44.46 6.45 18.26
N PRO A 39 -45.71 6.06 17.91
CA PRO A 39 -46.02 4.74 17.38
C PRO A 39 -45.44 4.49 15.98
N GLU A 40 -44.83 5.50 15.35
CA GLU A 40 -44.12 5.37 14.08
C GLU A 40 -42.75 4.66 14.22
N PHE A 41 -42.22 4.58 15.44
CA PHE A 41 -40.99 3.86 15.74
C PHE A 41 -41.30 2.48 16.32
N GLU A 42 -40.47 1.51 15.98
CA GLU A 42 -40.56 0.14 16.51
C GLU A 42 -39.35 -0.17 17.39
N GLU A 43 -39.58 -0.87 18.50
CA GLU A 43 -38.50 -1.32 19.38
C GLU A 43 -37.68 -2.41 18.66
N TYR A 44 -36.38 -2.20 18.53
CA TYR A 44 -35.47 -3.14 17.90
C TYR A 44 -34.80 -4.04 18.95
N SER A 45 -35.23 -5.30 19.03
CA SER A 45 -34.76 -6.31 19.98
C SER A 45 -33.89 -7.39 19.33
N SER A 46 -33.37 -7.13 18.12
CA SER A 46 -32.46 -8.02 17.39
C SER A 46 -33.05 -9.38 16.99
N LEU A 47 -34.39 -9.51 17.00
CA LEU A 47 -35.08 -10.73 16.57
C LEU A 47 -34.81 -11.01 15.08
N PRO A 48 -34.82 -12.29 14.65
CA PRO A 48 -34.50 -12.67 13.27
C PRO A 48 -35.32 -11.91 12.21
N GLU A 49 -36.60 -11.67 12.47
CA GLU A 49 -37.52 -10.98 11.55
C GLU A 49 -37.19 -9.49 11.41
N GLN A 50 -36.81 -8.83 12.52
CA GLN A 50 -36.41 -7.42 12.53
C GLN A 50 -35.06 -7.22 11.82
N ARG A 51 -34.13 -8.15 11.96
CA ARG A 51 -32.86 -8.14 11.22
C ARG A 51 -33.08 -8.19 9.70
N LEU A 52 -34.00 -9.05 9.25
CA LEU A 52 -34.37 -9.17 7.85
C LEU A 52 -35.04 -7.89 7.32
N LYS A 53 -35.94 -7.29 8.11
CA LYS A 53 -36.60 -6.02 7.78
C LYS A 53 -35.58 -4.89 7.64
N LEU A 54 -34.65 -4.77 8.59
CA LEU A 54 -33.56 -3.77 8.55
C LEU A 54 -32.64 -3.99 7.34
N ALA A 55 -32.23 -5.22 7.07
CA ALA A 55 -31.36 -5.54 5.93
C ALA A 55 -32.01 -5.19 4.59
N ARG A 56 -33.33 -5.36 4.44
CA ARG A 56 -34.08 -4.96 3.24
C ARG A 56 -34.12 -3.43 3.08
N ALA A 57 -34.38 -2.69 4.15
CA ALA A 57 -34.41 -1.24 4.13
C ALA A 57 -33.03 -0.66 3.75
N LEU A 58 -31.94 -1.16 4.35
CA LEU A 58 -30.57 -0.75 4.04
C LEU A 58 -30.15 -1.08 2.59
N ARG A 59 -30.68 -2.16 2.02
CA ARG A 59 -30.45 -2.49 0.60
C ARG A 59 -31.18 -1.54 -0.34
N GLN A 60 -32.41 -1.16 -0.02
CA GLN A 60 -33.18 -0.19 -0.81
C GLN A 60 -32.53 1.21 -0.83
N GLU A 61 -31.89 1.60 0.27
CA GLU A 61 -31.16 2.88 0.32
C GLU A 61 -29.82 2.82 -0.44
N ASN A 62 -29.15 1.65 -0.46
CA ASN A 62 -27.88 1.44 -1.16
C ASN A 62 -28.00 1.13 -2.67
N SER A 63 -29.20 0.89 -3.21
CA SER A 63 -29.41 0.53 -4.63
C SER A 63 -29.19 1.66 -5.65
N GLY A 64 -28.46 2.72 -5.28
CA GLY A 64 -27.90 3.72 -6.21
C GLY A 64 -26.52 3.36 -6.80
N ALA A 65 -25.92 2.23 -6.41
CA ALA A 65 -24.63 1.78 -6.92
C ALA A 65 -24.79 0.56 -7.84
N ALA A 66 -24.69 0.79 -9.15
CA ALA A 66 -24.68 -0.23 -10.18
C ALA A 66 -23.44 -1.16 -10.05
N GLU A 67 -23.62 -2.43 -10.38
CA GLU A 67 -22.56 -3.45 -10.40
C GLU A 67 -21.53 -3.22 -11.52
N PRO A 68 -20.24 -3.53 -11.30
CA PRO A 68 -19.22 -3.43 -12.32
C PRO A 68 -19.01 -4.78 -12.99
N ASP A 69 -19.80 -5.08 -14.02
CA ASP A 69 -19.48 -6.16 -14.93
C ASP A 69 -19.35 -5.61 -16.36
N SER A 70 -18.18 -5.82 -16.94
CA SER A 70 -17.56 -5.14 -18.09
C SER A 70 -16.98 -3.74 -17.79
N LEU A 71 -15.65 -3.64 -17.67
CA LEU A 71 -14.95 -2.36 -17.72
C LEU A 71 -14.69 -1.99 -19.19
N PRO A 72 -15.45 -1.05 -19.79
CA PRO A 72 -15.10 -0.49 -21.08
C PRO A 72 -13.82 0.32 -20.92
N ASN A 73 -12.81 0.12 -21.79
CA ASN A 73 -11.65 0.99 -22.09
C ASN A 73 -11.42 2.20 -21.15
N PHE A 74 -11.30 1.99 -19.85
CA PHE A 74 -11.14 3.06 -18.90
C PHE A 74 -9.66 3.38 -18.85
N ARG A 75 -9.23 4.39 -19.61
CA ARG A 75 -7.84 4.85 -19.57
C ARG A 75 -7.51 5.23 -18.12
N ILE A 76 -6.66 4.44 -17.47
CA ILE A 76 -6.10 4.80 -16.17
C ILE A 76 -5.41 6.16 -16.33
N ARG A 77 -5.72 7.08 -15.42
CA ARG A 77 -5.03 8.36 -15.29
C ARG A 77 -4.34 8.40 -13.93
N PRO A 78 -3.13 8.96 -13.82
CA PRO A 78 -2.49 9.10 -12.53
C PRO A 78 -3.32 10.03 -11.64
N PHE A 79 -3.39 9.71 -10.35
CA PHE A 79 -3.94 10.64 -9.36
C PHE A 79 -3.05 11.89 -9.23
N PRO A 80 -3.56 13.02 -8.73
CA PRO A 80 -2.77 14.25 -8.59
C PRO A 80 -1.44 14.07 -7.85
N TYR A 81 -1.40 13.29 -6.76
CA TYR A 81 -0.14 13.03 -6.05
C TYR A 81 0.83 12.14 -6.84
N GLN A 82 0.32 11.23 -7.68
CA GLN A 82 1.16 10.41 -8.56
C GLN A 82 1.75 11.29 -9.66
N GLN A 83 0.96 12.25 -10.17
CA GLN A 83 1.43 13.27 -11.09
C GLN A 83 2.54 14.13 -10.46
N GLU A 84 2.38 14.58 -9.20
CA GLU A 84 3.45 15.27 -8.45
C GLU A 84 4.74 14.45 -8.37
N ILE A 85 4.65 13.14 -8.09
CA ILE A 85 5.81 12.25 -8.06
C ILE A 85 6.47 12.16 -9.43
N LEU A 86 5.70 11.95 -10.49
CA LEU A 86 6.21 11.86 -11.86
C LEU A 86 6.88 13.15 -12.31
N ASP A 87 6.37 14.31 -11.88
CA ASP A 87 6.95 15.61 -12.22
C ASP A 87 8.26 15.85 -11.45
N ARG A 88 8.35 15.42 -10.19
CA ARG A 88 9.63 15.41 -9.45
C ARG A 88 10.67 14.50 -10.11
N LEU A 89 10.29 13.29 -10.53
CA LEU A 89 11.19 12.40 -11.28
C LEU A 89 11.69 13.03 -12.58
N ALA A 90 10.81 13.73 -13.31
CA ALA A 90 11.21 14.45 -14.52
C ALA A 90 12.20 15.59 -14.22
N VAL A 91 12.00 16.32 -13.12
CA VAL A 91 12.92 17.38 -12.66
C VAL A 91 14.29 16.82 -12.29
N GLU A 92 14.35 15.74 -11.51
CA GLU A 92 15.61 15.09 -11.13
C GLU A 92 16.44 14.71 -12.37
N ARG A 93 15.80 14.16 -13.41
CA ARG A 93 16.51 13.72 -14.62
C ARG A 93 16.88 14.87 -15.55
N SER A 94 15.96 15.81 -15.79
CA SER A 94 16.16 16.87 -16.80
C SER A 94 16.99 18.05 -16.30
N LEU A 95 16.87 18.41 -15.01
CA LEU A 95 17.56 19.58 -14.45
C LEU A 95 18.78 19.21 -13.61
N ARG A 96 18.76 18.05 -12.92
CA ARG A 96 19.84 17.64 -12.02
C ARG A 96 20.73 16.53 -12.61
N GLY A 97 20.28 15.86 -13.68
CA GLY A 97 20.99 14.75 -14.27
C GLY A 97 21.03 13.50 -13.38
N HIS A 98 20.12 13.39 -12.41
CA HIS A 98 20.01 12.25 -11.52
C HIS A 98 19.07 11.19 -12.12
N PHE A 99 19.63 10.07 -12.55
CA PHE A 99 18.89 8.99 -13.20
C PHE A 99 18.68 7.75 -12.30
N ARG A 100 19.29 7.75 -11.10
CA ARG A 100 19.09 6.72 -10.07
C ARG A 100 18.16 7.28 -9.00
N ASN A 101 16.86 7.13 -9.18
CA ASN A 101 15.86 7.79 -8.35
C ASN A 101 15.20 6.82 -7.37
N LEU A 102 15.14 7.20 -6.09
CA LEU A 102 14.37 6.50 -5.06
C LEU A 102 13.02 7.20 -4.83
N VAL A 103 11.92 6.46 -4.94
CA VAL A 103 10.58 6.91 -4.59
C VAL A 103 10.11 6.20 -3.33
N VAL A 104 9.77 6.98 -2.32
CA VAL A 104 9.20 6.49 -1.07
C VAL A 104 7.69 6.73 -1.10
N ALA A 105 6.89 5.67 -1.08
CA ALA A 105 5.44 5.83 -1.07
C ALA A 105 4.76 4.76 -0.22
N ALA A 106 3.79 5.18 0.59
CA ALA A 106 3.04 4.29 1.47
C ALA A 106 2.39 3.12 0.70
N THR A 107 2.26 1.98 1.36
CA THR A 107 1.55 0.84 0.78
C THR A 107 0.10 1.24 0.44
N GLY A 108 -0.37 0.82 -0.74
CA GLY A 108 -1.70 1.21 -1.24
C GLY A 108 -1.74 2.53 -2.02
N THR A 109 -0.67 3.33 -2.09
CA THR A 109 -0.63 4.57 -2.90
C THR A 109 -0.15 4.33 -4.34
N GLY A 110 -0.25 3.10 -4.86
CA GLY A 110 0.01 2.80 -6.26
C GLY A 110 1.46 3.00 -6.74
N LYS A 111 2.48 2.56 -5.99
CA LYS A 111 3.90 2.55 -6.41
C LYS A 111 4.09 1.99 -7.82
N THR A 112 3.46 0.86 -8.10
CA THR A 112 3.50 0.19 -9.39
C THR A 112 2.89 1.04 -10.51
N VAL A 113 1.78 1.73 -10.24
CA VAL A 113 1.13 2.66 -11.18
C VAL A 113 2.06 3.83 -11.51
N VAL A 114 2.74 4.39 -10.50
CA VAL A 114 3.76 5.44 -10.71
C VAL A 114 4.88 4.94 -11.63
N SER A 115 5.45 3.77 -11.35
CA SER A 115 6.54 3.22 -12.19
C SER A 115 6.12 2.95 -13.64
N ALA A 116 4.88 2.48 -13.86
CA ALA A 116 4.35 2.23 -15.19
C ALA A 116 4.13 3.54 -15.97
N PHE A 117 3.60 4.58 -15.32
CA PHE A 117 3.47 5.90 -15.96
C PHE A 117 4.82 6.57 -16.21
N ASP A 118 5.78 6.42 -15.31
CA ASP A 118 7.13 6.96 -15.50
C ASP A 118 7.83 6.28 -16.67
N TYR A 119 7.76 4.95 -16.76
CA TYR A 119 8.21 4.19 -17.91
C TYR A 119 7.50 4.64 -19.20
N ALA A 120 6.17 4.80 -19.17
CA ALA A 120 5.41 5.25 -20.33
C ALA A 120 5.82 6.67 -20.80
N ARG A 121 6.21 7.57 -19.87
CA ARG A 121 6.77 8.88 -20.22
C ARG A 121 8.15 8.77 -20.86
N PHE A 122 9.00 7.87 -20.34
CA PHE A 122 10.31 7.61 -20.89
C PHE A 122 10.23 6.98 -22.29
N ALA A 123 9.37 5.98 -22.47
CA ALA A 123 9.18 5.26 -23.72
C ALA A 123 8.74 6.15 -24.88
N LYS A 124 8.00 7.24 -24.62
CA LYS A 124 7.59 8.23 -25.64
C LYS A 124 8.75 8.96 -26.31
N GLN A 125 9.97 8.88 -25.76
CA GLN A 125 11.17 9.50 -26.33
C GLN A 125 11.81 8.63 -27.42
N PHE A 126 11.31 7.41 -27.62
CA PHE A 126 11.87 6.41 -28.52
C PHE A 126 10.83 5.95 -29.55
N THR A 127 11.31 5.55 -30.73
CA THR A 127 10.47 4.93 -31.77
C THR A 127 10.06 3.51 -31.39
N THR A 128 10.92 2.80 -30.65
CA THR A 128 10.71 1.43 -30.15
C THR A 128 10.69 1.43 -28.64
N LEU A 129 9.90 0.55 -28.02
CA LEU A 129 9.81 0.48 -26.57
C LEU A 129 11.20 0.18 -25.94
N PRO A 130 11.67 1.00 -24.99
CA PRO A 130 12.94 0.75 -24.32
C PRO A 130 12.85 -0.50 -23.45
N ARG A 131 13.90 -1.32 -23.45
CA ARG A 131 13.94 -2.59 -22.71
C ARG A 131 13.81 -2.33 -21.20
N LEU A 132 12.94 -3.11 -20.57
CA LEU A 132 12.52 -2.94 -19.17
C LEU A 132 12.92 -4.18 -18.37
N LEU A 133 13.53 -3.97 -17.21
CA LEU A 133 13.63 -5.00 -16.17
C LEU A 133 12.87 -4.53 -14.94
N PHE A 134 11.89 -5.31 -14.50
CA PHE A 134 11.13 -5.08 -13.27
C PHE A 134 11.42 -6.22 -12.30
N VAL A 135 11.89 -5.86 -11.10
CA VAL A 135 12.29 -6.80 -10.07
C VAL A 135 11.41 -6.63 -8.82
N ALA A 136 10.88 -7.73 -8.30
CA ALA A 136 10.17 -7.76 -7.01
C ALA A 136 10.37 -9.09 -6.28
N HIS A 137 10.04 -9.16 -4.99
CA HIS A 137 10.21 -10.36 -4.17
C HIS A 137 9.05 -11.37 -4.26
N ARG A 138 7.84 -10.93 -4.65
CA ARG A 138 6.64 -11.78 -4.69
C ARG A 138 6.09 -11.93 -6.09
N GLU A 139 5.69 -13.17 -6.43
CA GLU A 139 5.04 -13.50 -7.70
C GLU A 139 3.79 -12.66 -7.96
N GLU A 140 2.93 -12.50 -6.94
CA GLU A 140 1.70 -11.70 -7.03
C GLU A 140 1.99 -10.26 -7.45
N ILE A 141 3.04 -9.64 -6.89
CA ILE A 141 3.46 -8.28 -7.23
C ILE A 141 3.91 -8.21 -8.69
N LEU A 142 4.66 -9.20 -9.18
CA LEU A 142 5.11 -9.24 -10.57
C LEU A 142 3.93 -9.39 -11.55
N ARG A 143 2.96 -10.26 -11.24
CA ARG A 143 1.75 -10.45 -12.06
C ARG A 143 0.92 -9.17 -12.11
N GLN A 144 0.69 -8.53 -10.96
CA GLN A 144 -0.03 -7.25 -10.86
C GLN A 144 0.71 -6.11 -11.57
N ALA A 145 2.04 -6.05 -11.44
CA ALA A 145 2.86 -5.06 -12.12
C ALA A 145 2.78 -5.22 -13.64
N ARG A 146 2.97 -6.44 -14.16
CA ARG A 146 2.82 -6.70 -15.58
C ARG A 146 1.44 -6.28 -16.10
N ALA A 147 0.37 -6.64 -15.41
CA ALA A 147 -0.99 -6.25 -15.78
C ALA A 147 -1.16 -4.71 -15.80
N THR A 148 -0.59 -4.01 -14.81
CA THR A 148 -0.60 -2.55 -14.71
C THR A 148 0.12 -1.90 -15.90
N PHE A 149 1.32 -2.39 -16.23
CA PHE A 149 2.09 -1.90 -17.39
C PHE A 149 1.35 -2.13 -18.70
N ARG A 150 0.80 -3.33 -18.93
CA ARG A 150 -0.01 -3.64 -20.12
C ARG A 150 -1.18 -2.68 -20.29
N HIS A 151 -1.90 -2.40 -19.19
CA HIS A 151 -3.04 -1.50 -19.22
C HIS A 151 -2.64 -0.06 -19.53
N ILE A 152 -1.58 0.45 -18.89
CA ILE A 152 -1.13 1.85 -19.08
C ILE A 152 -0.52 2.07 -20.46
N LEU A 153 0.21 1.08 -20.99
CA LEU A 153 0.80 1.15 -22.33
C LEU A 153 -0.21 0.87 -23.45
N GLY A 154 -1.32 0.20 -23.13
CA GLY A 154 -2.28 -0.28 -24.13
C GLY A 154 -1.77 -1.48 -24.93
N GLU A 155 -0.78 -2.21 -24.40
CA GLU A 155 -0.07 -3.29 -25.08
C GLU A 155 -0.31 -4.61 -24.33
N ALA A 156 -1.23 -5.45 -24.84
CA ALA A 156 -1.66 -6.68 -24.16
C ALA A 156 -0.52 -7.73 -24.01
N ASN A 157 0.45 -7.70 -24.92
CA ASN A 157 1.58 -8.63 -24.94
C ASN A 157 2.81 -8.10 -24.20
N PHE A 158 2.75 -6.90 -23.59
CA PHE A 158 3.90 -6.31 -22.91
C PHE A 158 4.34 -7.13 -21.71
N GLY A 159 5.61 -7.49 -21.65
CA GLY A 159 6.22 -8.09 -20.48
C GLY A 159 6.09 -9.62 -20.41
N GLU A 160 7.20 -10.27 -20.04
CA GLU A 160 7.29 -11.69 -19.71
C GLU A 160 7.61 -11.89 -18.24
N LEU A 161 7.16 -13.01 -17.67
CA LEU A 161 7.36 -13.34 -16.26
C LEU A 161 8.46 -14.39 -16.12
N TRP A 162 9.34 -14.19 -15.14
CA TRP A 162 10.29 -15.23 -14.72
C TRP A 162 10.22 -15.42 -13.20
N VAL A 163 9.26 -16.25 -12.78
CA VAL A 163 8.95 -16.54 -11.38
C VAL A 163 8.18 -17.85 -11.29
N GLY A 164 8.45 -18.64 -10.26
CA GLY A 164 7.81 -19.94 -10.09
C GLY A 164 8.10 -20.86 -11.29
N ALA A 165 7.04 -21.36 -11.93
CA ALA A 165 7.12 -22.20 -13.12
C ALA A 165 7.20 -21.44 -14.45
N GLU A 166 6.95 -20.13 -14.43
CA GLU A 166 6.97 -19.29 -15.64
C GLU A 166 8.41 -19.06 -16.10
N GLN A 167 8.66 -19.22 -17.40
CA GLN A 167 9.93 -18.91 -18.04
C GLN A 167 9.71 -18.01 -19.25
N PRO A 168 10.53 -16.96 -19.41
CA PRO A 168 10.41 -16.04 -20.52
C PRO A 168 10.94 -16.67 -21.80
N VAL A 169 10.31 -16.36 -22.92
CA VAL A 169 10.80 -16.63 -24.27
C VAL A 169 11.71 -15.49 -24.74
N GLN A 170 11.34 -14.25 -24.42
CA GLN A 170 12.06 -13.03 -24.72
C GLN A 170 12.43 -12.28 -23.42
N PHE A 171 13.54 -11.55 -23.48
CA PHE A 171 14.10 -10.85 -22.33
C PHE A 171 13.97 -9.32 -22.43
N GLU A 172 13.26 -8.78 -23.41
CA GLU A 172 13.20 -7.32 -23.66
C GLU A 172 12.44 -6.55 -22.58
N HIS A 173 11.32 -7.11 -22.11
CA HIS A 173 10.51 -6.56 -21.03
C HIS A 173 10.29 -7.65 -20.00
N LEU A 174 11.18 -7.72 -19.01
CA LEU A 174 11.23 -8.84 -18.07
C LEU A 174 10.73 -8.44 -16.69
N PHE A 175 9.79 -9.22 -16.15
CA PHE A 175 9.31 -9.15 -14.77
C PHE A 175 9.83 -10.38 -14.03
N VAL A 176 10.88 -10.21 -13.22
CA VAL A 176 11.62 -11.33 -12.61
C VAL A 176 11.61 -11.23 -11.09
N SER A 177 11.51 -12.39 -10.43
CA SER A 177 11.66 -12.42 -8.98
C SER A 177 13.12 -12.29 -8.57
N VAL A 178 13.39 -11.66 -7.44
CA VAL A 178 14.75 -11.53 -6.89
C VAL A 178 15.40 -12.90 -6.69
N GLN A 179 14.62 -13.88 -6.22
CA GLN A 179 15.09 -15.25 -6.02
C GLN A 179 15.47 -15.90 -7.36
N THR A 180 14.62 -15.75 -8.38
CA THR A 180 14.90 -16.26 -9.72
C THR A 180 16.16 -15.61 -10.29
N PHE A 181 16.28 -14.29 -10.18
CA PHE A 181 17.46 -13.56 -10.63
C PHE A 181 18.74 -14.09 -9.96
N ALA A 182 18.75 -14.17 -8.63
CA ALA A 182 19.92 -14.65 -7.89
C ALA A 182 20.31 -16.09 -8.26
N SER A 183 19.32 -16.97 -8.46
CA SER A 183 19.58 -18.37 -8.89
C SER A 183 20.04 -18.51 -10.35
N ARG A 184 19.86 -17.46 -11.16
CA ARG A 184 20.19 -17.43 -12.59
C ARG A 184 21.25 -16.38 -12.91
N LEU A 185 22.02 -15.93 -11.92
CA LEU A 185 23.00 -14.86 -12.08
C LEU A 185 23.97 -15.16 -13.23
N ASP A 186 24.51 -16.38 -13.31
CA ASP A 186 25.43 -16.79 -14.37
C ASP A 186 24.81 -16.66 -15.77
N PHE A 187 23.53 -17.01 -15.91
CA PHE A 187 22.80 -16.84 -17.17
C PHE A 187 22.72 -15.37 -17.57
N PHE A 188 22.33 -14.49 -16.63
CA PHE A 188 22.27 -13.06 -16.91
C PHE A 188 23.64 -12.51 -17.28
N GLN A 189 24.70 -12.92 -16.59
CA GLN A 189 26.06 -12.43 -16.83
C GLN A 189 26.64 -12.89 -18.17
N GLN A 190 26.26 -14.07 -18.65
CA GLN A 190 26.76 -14.64 -19.91
C GLN A 190 25.92 -14.22 -21.12
N THR A 191 24.62 -13.97 -20.92
CA THR A 191 23.66 -13.84 -22.04
C THR A 191 23.14 -12.42 -22.21
N ILE A 192 23.04 -11.65 -21.12
CA ILE A 192 22.41 -10.33 -21.12
C ILE A 192 23.47 -9.26 -20.82
N PRO A 193 23.84 -8.40 -21.80
CA PRO A 193 24.77 -7.30 -21.59
C PRO A 193 24.36 -6.37 -20.45
N ARG A 194 25.34 -5.67 -19.85
CA ARG A 194 25.11 -4.78 -18.70
C ARG A 194 24.18 -3.61 -19.03
N ASP A 195 24.27 -3.08 -20.25
CA ASP A 195 23.50 -1.96 -20.79
C ASP A 195 22.22 -2.40 -21.52
N TYR A 196 21.88 -3.69 -21.46
CA TYR A 196 20.78 -4.27 -22.22
C TYR A 196 19.41 -3.65 -21.86
N TYR A 197 19.19 -3.37 -20.57
CA TYR A 197 17.96 -2.74 -20.08
C TYR A 197 18.15 -1.23 -19.94
N GLN A 198 17.37 -0.44 -20.66
CA GLN A 198 17.41 1.02 -20.53
C GLN A 198 16.69 1.49 -19.25
N TYR A 199 15.72 0.72 -18.77
CA TYR A 199 14.91 1.09 -17.61
C TYR A 199 14.83 -0.08 -16.62
N LEU A 200 15.29 0.12 -15.40
CA LEU A 200 15.29 -0.87 -14.31
C LEU A 200 14.41 -0.38 -13.16
N VAL A 201 13.39 -1.16 -12.81
CA VAL A 201 12.58 -0.94 -11.61
C VAL A 201 12.91 -2.02 -10.59
N ILE A 202 13.15 -1.60 -9.35
CA ILE A 202 13.25 -2.50 -8.21
C ILE A 202 12.16 -2.09 -7.22
N ASP A 203 11.23 -3.00 -6.95
CA ASP A 203 10.20 -2.82 -5.92
C ASP A 203 10.66 -3.38 -4.57
N GLU A 204 10.15 -2.78 -3.50
CA GLU A 204 10.56 -3.01 -2.11
C GLU A 204 12.09 -3.01 -1.91
N VAL A 205 12.72 -1.93 -2.39
CA VAL A 205 14.19 -1.75 -2.31
C VAL A 205 14.76 -1.72 -0.90
N HIS A 206 13.92 -1.62 0.14
CA HIS A 206 14.41 -1.75 1.52
C HIS A 206 14.99 -3.14 1.82
N HIS A 207 14.76 -4.13 0.94
CA HIS A 207 15.46 -5.41 0.95
C HIS A 207 16.82 -5.40 0.21
N LEU A 208 17.27 -4.30 -0.39
CA LEU A 208 18.43 -4.24 -1.32
C LEU A 208 19.78 -4.70 -0.74
N ALA A 209 20.02 -4.62 0.56
CA ALA A 209 21.26 -5.16 1.13
C ALA A 209 21.15 -6.60 1.63
N ALA A 210 19.98 -7.23 1.47
CA ALA A 210 19.99 -8.68 1.40
C ALA A 210 20.89 -9.08 0.22
N ALA A 211 21.75 -10.07 0.45
CA ALA A 211 22.72 -10.57 -0.52
C ALA A 211 22.12 -10.93 -1.89
N SER A 212 20.80 -11.10 -1.96
CA SER A 212 20.05 -11.43 -3.16
C SER A 212 19.81 -10.26 -4.13
N TYR A 213 19.83 -9.01 -3.68
CA TYR A 213 19.58 -7.85 -4.54
C TYR A 213 20.84 -7.19 -5.09
N ARG A 214 21.93 -7.20 -4.30
CA ARG A 214 23.24 -6.63 -4.69
C ARG A 214 23.74 -7.10 -6.06
N PRO A 215 23.59 -8.37 -6.47
CA PRO A 215 24.02 -8.83 -7.79
C PRO A 215 23.34 -8.11 -8.96
N ILE A 216 22.10 -7.64 -8.79
CA ILE A 216 21.33 -6.94 -9.83
C ILE A 216 21.98 -5.59 -10.12
N LEU A 217 22.20 -4.80 -9.06
CA LEU A 217 22.81 -3.47 -9.15
C LEU A 217 24.30 -3.51 -9.52
N ALA A 218 24.99 -4.60 -9.17
CA ALA A 218 26.38 -4.80 -9.52
C ALA A 218 26.59 -5.20 -10.99
N TRP A 219 25.60 -5.84 -11.62
CA TRP A 219 25.70 -6.28 -13.01
C TRP A 219 25.14 -5.27 -14.01
N PHE A 220 23.91 -4.78 -13.81
CA PHE A 220 23.25 -3.94 -14.80
C PHE A 220 23.59 -2.45 -14.64
N GLU A 221 23.74 -1.79 -15.78
CA GLU A 221 24.04 -0.37 -15.93
C GLU A 221 22.93 0.31 -16.75
N PRO A 222 21.69 0.40 -16.22
CA PRO A 222 20.56 0.95 -16.96
C PRO A 222 20.65 2.47 -17.10
N THR A 223 20.01 3.02 -18.13
CA THR A 223 19.87 4.48 -18.30
C THR A 223 19.06 5.10 -17.16
N ILE A 224 17.98 4.44 -16.73
CA ILE A 224 17.17 4.85 -15.58
C ILE A 224 17.08 3.69 -14.60
N LEU A 225 17.40 3.98 -13.34
CA LEU A 225 17.16 3.10 -12.19
C LEU A 225 16.11 3.74 -11.29
N LEU A 226 14.97 3.08 -11.12
CA LEU A 226 13.89 3.50 -10.24
C LEU A 226 13.73 2.51 -9.08
N GLY A 227 13.98 2.98 -7.87
CA GLY A 227 13.72 2.24 -6.64
C GLY A 227 12.38 2.62 -6.04
N LEU A 228 11.58 1.65 -5.61
CA LEU A 228 10.29 1.87 -4.96
C LEU A 228 10.31 1.23 -3.57
N THR A 229 9.94 1.98 -2.53
CA THR A 229 9.81 1.42 -1.17
C THR A 229 8.75 2.18 -0.37
N ALA A 230 8.14 1.52 0.60
CA ALA A 230 7.34 2.22 1.62
C ALA A 230 8.19 2.72 2.81
N THR A 231 9.34 2.08 3.05
CA THR A 231 10.17 2.28 4.24
C THR A 231 11.62 2.38 3.82
N PRO A 232 12.18 3.59 3.62
CA PRO A 232 13.60 3.73 3.30
C PRO A 232 14.49 3.45 4.52
N GLU A 233 13.96 3.64 5.74
CA GLU A 233 14.68 3.35 6.97
C GLU A 233 14.73 1.85 7.26
N ARG A 234 15.90 1.36 7.69
CA ARG A 234 16.13 -0.04 8.02
C ARG A 234 16.43 -0.26 9.49
N ALA A 235 16.03 -1.42 10.01
CA ALA A 235 16.25 -1.82 11.40
C ALA A 235 17.70 -2.18 11.72
N ASP A 236 18.50 -2.54 10.71
CA ASP A 236 19.93 -2.90 10.83
C ASP A 236 20.88 -1.72 10.59
N GLY A 237 20.36 -0.52 10.32
CA GLY A 237 21.12 0.73 10.24
C GLY A 237 21.86 0.98 8.92
N GLU A 238 21.83 0.04 7.97
CA GLU A 238 22.40 0.25 6.64
C GLU A 238 21.46 1.10 5.75
N SER A 239 22.03 1.95 4.89
CA SER A 239 21.27 2.84 4.00
C SER A 239 21.27 2.35 2.56
N ILE A 240 20.12 2.45 1.89
CA ILE A 240 19.97 2.20 0.45
C ILE A 240 20.20 3.47 -0.40
N LEU A 241 20.27 4.65 0.23
CA LEU A 241 20.44 5.93 -0.46
C LEU A 241 21.70 5.99 -1.36
N PRO A 242 22.86 5.40 -1.00
CA PRO A 242 24.04 5.44 -1.86
C PRO A 242 23.81 4.82 -3.25
N ASP A 243 22.87 3.89 -3.38
CA ASP A 243 22.53 3.26 -4.66
C ASP A 243 21.66 4.17 -5.56
N PHE A 244 21.12 5.27 -5.00
CA PHE A 244 20.19 6.22 -5.62
C PHE A 244 20.64 7.68 -5.44
N ASP A 245 21.91 7.95 -5.75
CA ASP A 245 22.49 9.31 -5.74
C ASP A 245 22.32 10.05 -4.38
N ASN A 246 22.30 9.29 -3.29
CA ASN A 246 22.09 9.76 -1.92
C ASN A 246 20.81 10.61 -1.70
N THR A 247 19.81 10.48 -2.58
CA THR A 247 18.64 11.38 -2.60
C THR A 247 17.34 10.61 -2.75
N ILE A 248 16.33 11.01 -1.96
CA ILE A 248 14.94 10.58 -2.18
C ILE A 248 14.31 11.56 -3.19
N ALA A 249 14.02 11.07 -4.40
CA ALA A 249 13.51 11.89 -5.50
C ALA A 249 12.07 12.37 -5.25
N ALA A 250 11.25 11.51 -4.66
CA ALA A 250 9.88 11.84 -4.30
C ALA A 250 9.41 10.99 -3.10
N GLU A 251 8.52 11.57 -2.30
CA GLU A 251 8.05 10.94 -1.07
C GLU A 251 6.57 11.23 -0.82
N ILE A 252 5.82 10.19 -0.43
CA ILE A 252 4.49 10.29 0.16
C ILE A 252 4.33 9.25 1.29
N ARG A 253 4.53 9.70 2.53
CA ARG A 253 4.51 8.82 3.71
C ARG A 253 3.10 8.51 4.19
N LEU A 254 2.98 7.47 5.01
CA LEU A 254 1.69 7.00 5.56
C LEU A 254 0.86 8.12 6.24
N PRO A 255 1.42 8.99 7.11
CA PRO A 255 0.64 10.06 7.73
C PRO A 255 0.09 11.05 6.70
N GLU A 256 0.90 11.42 5.71
CA GLU A 256 0.51 12.32 4.63
C GLU A 256 -0.55 11.68 3.73
N ALA A 257 -0.38 10.39 3.38
CA ALA A 257 -1.33 9.65 2.56
C ALA A 257 -2.70 9.54 3.23
N ILE A 258 -2.75 9.36 4.56
CA ILE A 258 -4.00 9.39 5.33
C ILE A 258 -4.58 10.82 5.37
N ALA A 259 -3.76 11.83 5.66
CA ALA A 259 -4.20 13.23 5.72
C ALA A 259 -4.78 13.74 4.40
N ARG A 260 -4.24 13.28 3.27
CA ARG A 260 -4.73 13.56 1.91
C ARG A 260 -5.91 12.69 1.49
N GLY A 261 -6.41 11.79 2.35
CA GLY A 261 -7.53 10.88 2.05
C GLY A 261 -7.21 9.81 1.01
N LEU A 262 -5.93 9.55 0.73
CA LEU A 262 -5.49 8.52 -0.21
C LEU A 262 -5.53 7.12 0.40
N LEU A 263 -5.41 7.04 1.72
CA LEU A 263 -5.51 5.80 2.50
C LEU A 263 -6.62 5.94 3.53
N VAL A 264 -7.26 4.81 3.83
CA VAL A 264 -8.27 4.73 4.88
C VAL A 264 -7.59 4.98 6.23
N PRO A 265 -8.10 5.92 7.06
CA PRO A 265 -7.57 6.09 8.40
C PRO A 265 -7.81 4.83 9.22
N PHE A 266 -6.81 4.41 9.99
CA PHE A 266 -6.90 3.26 10.89
C PHE A 266 -6.64 3.69 12.33
N GLN A 267 -7.19 2.92 13.26
CA GLN A 267 -6.91 3.06 14.68
C GLN A 267 -5.99 1.91 15.09
N TYR A 268 -4.84 2.23 15.67
CA TYR A 268 -3.90 1.25 16.17
C TYR A 268 -4.06 1.12 17.68
N PHE A 269 -4.39 -0.09 18.14
CA PHE A 269 -4.51 -0.39 19.57
C PHE A 269 -3.33 -1.24 20.02
N CYS A 270 -2.46 -0.65 20.83
CA CYS A 270 -1.38 -1.38 21.48
C CYS A 270 -1.94 -2.16 22.67
N ILE A 271 -1.94 -3.49 22.60
CA ILE A 271 -2.30 -4.35 23.73
C ILE A 271 -1.01 -4.85 24.37
N THR A 272 -0.81 -4.53 25.64
CA THR A 272 0.31 -5.09 26.41
C THR A 272 0.02 -6.55 26.71
N ASP A 273 0.95 -7.44 26.36
CA ASP A 273 0.95 -8.83 26.81
C ASP A 273 1.93 -9.00 27.99
N PRO A 274 1.75 -10.02 28.85
CA PRO A 274 2.63 -10.24 30.00
C PRO A 274 3.93 -10.97 29.62
N VAL A 275 4.25 -11.09 28.32
CA VAL A 275 5.36 -11.93 27.86
C VAL A 275 6.69 -11.23 28.13
N ASP A 276 7.59 -11.94 28.80
CA ASP A 276 8.94 -11.46 29.07
C ASP A 276 9.91 -11.89 27.97
N TYR A 277 10.32 -10.92 27.14
CA TYR A 277 11.26 -11.14 26.05
C TYR A 277 12.74 -11.01 26.46
N ARG A 278 13.06 -10.72 27.73
CA ARG A 278 14.46 -10.46 28.18
C ARG A 278 15.40 -11.65 27.99
N ASN A 279 14.86 -12.87 28.02
CA ASN A 279 15.63 -14.10 27.84
C ASN A 279 15.69 -14.56 26.38
N VAL A 280 15.01 -13.85 25.47
CA VAL A 280 15.04 -14.16 24.03
C VAL A 280 16.31 -13.57 23.45
N ARG A 281 17.15 -14.40 22.84
CA ARG A 281 18.40 -13.92 22.25
C ARG A 281 18.13 -12.92 21.14
N TRP A 282 18.90 -11.83 21.14
CA TRP A 282 18.91 -10.82 20.08
C TRP A 282 20.17 -10.98 19.24
N THR A 283 20.02 -11.34 17.97
CA THR A 283 21.13 -11.56 17.04
C THR A 283 20.86 -10.85 15.73
N ASN A 284 21.83 -10.09 15.23
CA ASN A 284 21.76 -9.35 13.96
C ASN A 284 20.48 -8.48 13.83
N GLY A 285 20.15 -7.71 14.87
CA GLY A 285 19.02 -6.76 14.82
C GLY A 285 17.63 -7.40 14.93
N ARG A 286 17.53 -8.68 15.26
CA ARG A 286 16.26 -9.40 15.45
C ARG A 286 16.34 -10.42 16.57
N TYR A 287 15.18 -10.78 17.12
CA TYR A 287 15.07 -11.90 18.04
C TYR A 287 15.28 -13.25 17.32
N ALA A 288 15.90 -14.21 18.01
CA ALA A 288 16.04 -15.57 17.52
C ALA A 288 14.65 -16.24 17.39
N ALA A 289 14.31 -16.72 16.18
CA ALA A 289 12.98 -17.25 15.89
C ALA A 289 12.61 -18.49 16.73
N GLU A 290 13.58 -19.35 17.04
CA GLU A 290 13.39 -20.53 17.89
C GLU A 290 13.01 -20.12 19.32
N ASP A 291 13.75 -19.17 19.91
CA ASP A 291 13.50 -18.66 21.25
C ASP A 291 12.13 -17.98 21.33
N LEU A 292 11.75 -17.19 20.31
CA LEU A 292 10.42 -16.60 20.20
C LEU A 292 9.33 -17.66 20.10
N THR A 293 9.54 -18.71 19.30
CA THR A 293 8.57 -19.78 19.13
C THR A 293 8.29 -20.45 20.47
N ASN A 294 9.34 -20.79 21.23
CA ASN A 294 9.21 -21.41 22.55
C ASN A 294 8.43 -20.51 23.53
N VAL A 295 8.68 -19.21 23.51
CA VAL A 295 7.98 -18.23 24.36
C VAL A 295 6.50 -18.09 23.95
N TYR A 296 6.19 -18.15 22.65
CA TYR A 296 4.83 -18.00 22.14
C TYR A 296 3.97 -19.26 22.22
N THR A 297 4.52 -20.44 21.93
CA THR A 297 3.77 -21.71 21.92
C THR A 297 3.56 -22.31 23.31
N GLY A 298 4.31 -21.84 24.32
CA GLY A 298 4.14 -22.27 25.71
C GLY A 298 3.12 -21.46 26.53
N ASN A 299 2.41 -20.48 25.93
CA ASN A 299 1.70 -19.46 26.69
C ASN A 299 0.25 -19.23 26.23
N ASP A 300 -0.64 -20.17 26.57
CA ASP A 300 -2.10 -20.03 26.40
C ASP A 300 -2.67 -18.79 27.15
N VAL A 301 -2.00 -18.36 28.23
CA VAL A 301 -2.35 -17.17 29.02
C VAL A 301 -2.24 -15.90 28.17
N ARG A 302 -1.24 -15.81 27.28
CA ARG A 302 -1.08 -14.70 26.35
C ARG A 302 -2.26 -14.59 25.37
N VAL A 303 -2.65 -15.71 24.77
CA VAL A 303 -3.76 -15.75 23.81
C VAL A 303 -5.06 -15.32 24.50
N SER A 304 -5.31 -15.83 25.70
CA SER A 304 -6.48 -15.43 26.52
C SER A 304 -6.47 -13.93 26.88
N ALA A 305 -5.31 -13.36 27.23
CA ALA A 305 -5.17 -11.93 27.52
C ALA A 305 -5.41 -11.05 26.29
N ILE A 306 -4.92 -11.45 25.11
CA ILE A 306 -5.17 -10.75 23.84
C ILE A 306 -6.67 -10.77 23.50
N LEU A 307 -7.32 -11.93 23.57
CA LEU A 307 -8.75 -12.06 23.29
C LEU A 307 -9.61 -11.24 24.26
N SER A 308 -9.27 -11.26 25.55
CA SER A 308 -9.97 -10.48 26.58
C SER A 308 -9.81 -8.97 26.37
N SER A 309 -8.62 -8.52 25.93
CA SER A 309 -8.36 -7.12 25.63
C SER A 309 -9.06 -6.67 24.35
N HIS A 310 -9.11 -7.53 23.33
CA HIS A 310 -9.86 -7.28 22.11
C HIS A 310 -11.36 -7.09 22.41
N ALA A 311 -11.97 -7.94 23.24
CA ALA A 311 -13.37 -7.83 23.62
C ALA A 311 -13.73 -6.49 24.28
N LYS A 312 -12.80 -5.86 25.00
CA LYS A 312 -13.00 -4.52 25.60
C LYS A 312 -12.96 -3.39 24.58
N LEU A 313 -12.29 -3.60 23.44
CA LEU A 313 -12.14 -2.60 22.37
C LEU A 313 -13.27 -2.65 21.34
N THR A 314 -14.09 -3.71 21.33
CA THR A 314 -15.15 -3.92 20.33
C THR A 314 -16.56 -3.55 20.81
N VAL A 315 -16.68 -2.76 21.90
CA VAL A 315 -17.97 -2.28 22.44
C VAL A 315 -18.36 -0.93 21.84
#